data_AF-A0A3D8ICS7-F1
#
_entry.id   AF-A0A3D8ICS7-F1
#
_cell.length_a   1.000
_cell.length_b   1.000
_cell.length_c   1.000
_cell.angle_alpha   90.00
_cell.angle_beta   90.00
_cell.angle_gamma   90.00
#
_symmetry.space_group_name_H-M   'P 1'
#
loop_
_entity.id
_entity.type
_entity.pdbx_description
1 polymer ?
#
loop_
_entity_poly.entity_id
_entity_poly.type
_entity_poly.pdbx_seq_one_letter_code
_entity_poly.pdbx_strand_id
1 'polypeptide(L)'
;MKQGHDTLAMRLALILKKLISGERFTIEDLSREFGVSKRTIQRDLNERFNFLEIVRDEEECYCLDKHSLGLYGLKDIRSFAYFSGIENLYPKLDEPLLGEILSSKQDSNAHILPPPPIF
;
A
#
# COMPACT_ATOMS: atom_id res chain seq x y z
N MET A 1 -35.72 0.94 1.00
CA MET A 1 -34.85 0.40 -0.06
C MET A 1 -33.49 1.08 0.05
N LYS A 2 -32.45 0.38 0.54
CA LYS A 2 -31.06 0.89 0.61
C LYS A 2 -30.21 0.07 -0.38
N GLN A 3 -30.13 0.44 -1.66
CA GLN A 3 -29.54 -0.51 -2.64
C GLN A 3 -28.66 0.05 -3.77
N GLY A 4 -28.32 1.34 -3.80
CA GLY A 4 -27.50 1.88 -4.91
C GLY A 4 -26.07 2.27 -4.54
N HIS A 5 -25.93 3.09 -3.49
CA HIS A 5 -24.69 3.83 -3.25
C HIS A 5 -23.70 3.09 -2.35
N ASP A 6 -24.18 2.32 -1.36
CA ASP A 6 -23.32 1.61 -0.42
C ASP A 6 -22.48 0.51 -1.08
N THR A 7 -22.94 -0.10 -2.19
CA THR A 7 -22.23 -1.22 -2.83
C THR A 7 -21.09 -0.78 -3.74
N LEU A 8 -21.22 0.35 -4.45
CA LEU A 8 -20.13 0.90 -5.27
C LEU A 8 -19.01 1.46 -4.39
N ALA A 9 -19.35 2.31 -3.42
CA ALA A 9 -18.36 2.94 -2.56
C ALA A 9 -17.57 1.90 -1.77
N MET A 10 -18.27 0.92 -1.18
CA MET A 10 -17.62 -0.20 -0.49
C MET A 10 -16.72 -1.00 -1.42
N ARG A 11 -17.18 -1.33 -2.64
CA ARG A 11 -16.37 -2.07 -3.60
C ARG A 11 -15.10 -1.32 -4.00
N LEU A 12 -15.21 -0.03 -4.30
CA LEU A 12 -14.04 0.79 -4.61
C LEU A 12 -13.08 0.87 -3.42
N ALA A 13 -13.58 1.10 -2.20
CA ALA A 13 -12.74 1.14 -1.00
C ALA A 13 -12.00 -0.19 -0.78
N LEU A 14 -12.67 -1.33 -0.98
CA LEU A 14 -12.07 -2.66 -0.83
C LEU A 14 -11.04 -2.97 -1.93
N ILE A 15 -11.34 -2.63 -3.20
CA ILE A 15 -10.36 -2.76 -4.29
C ILE A 15 -9.14 -1.88 -4.02
N LEU A 16 -9.34 -0.63 -3.59
CA LEU A 16 -8.25 0.28 -3.24
C LEU A 16 -7.39 -0.28 -2.10
N LYS A 17 -8.02 -0.83 -1.07
CA LYS A 17 -7.30 -1.49 0.04
C LYS A 17 -6.40 -2.63 -0.46
N LYS A 18 -6.93 -3.48 -1.37
CA LYS A 18 -6.16 -4.57 -2.00
C LYS A 18 -4.99 -4.05 -2.84
N LEU A 19 -5.21 -2.99 -3.62
CA LEU A 19 -4.14 -2.34 -4.39
C LEU A 19 -3.03 -1.81 -3.47
N ILE A 20 -3.40 -1.07 -2.41
CA ILE A 20 -2.46 -0.47 -1.46
C ILE A 20 -1.70 -1.53 -0.65
N SER A 21 -2.31 -2.68 -0.33
CA SER A 21 -1.60 -3.81 0.31
C SER A 21 -0.62 -4.52 -0.64
N GLY A 22 -0.74 -4.28 -1.95
CA GLY A 22 0.04 -4.95 -2.99
C GLY A 22 -0.48 -6.33 -3.35
N GLU A 23 -1.74 -6.62 -3.08
CA GLU A 23 -2.40 -7.80 -3.61
C GLU A 23 -2.49 -7.72 -5.14
N ARG A 24 -2.54 -8.90 -5.77
CA ARG A 24 -2.73 -9.09 -7.20
C ARG A 24 -4.05 -9.84 -7.42
N PHE A 25 -4.81 -9.45 -8.43
CA PHE A 25 -6.11 -10.05 -8.70
C PHE A 25 -6.49 -9.91 -10.17
N THR A 26 -7.24 -10.89 -10.68
CA THR A 26 -7.86 -10.80 -12.01
C THR A 26 -9.20 -10.06 -11.95
N ILE A 27 -9.74 -9.71 -13.12
CA ILE A 27 -11.12 -9.19 -13.20
C ILE A 27 -12.12 -10.24 -12.77
N GLU A 28 -11.85 -11.50 -13.08
CA GLU A 28 -12.66 -12.66 -12.72
C GLU A 28 -12.77 -12.80 -11.20
N ASP A 29 -11.66 -12.63 -10.48
CA ASP A 29 -11.63 -12.70 -9.02
C ASP A 29 -12.53 -11.63 -8.40
N LEU A 30 -12.35 -10.36 -8.80
CA LEU A 30 -13.17 -9.26 -8.27
C LEU A 30 -14.64 -9.37 -8.70
N SER A 31 -14.91 -9.84 -9.93
CA SER A 31 -16.26 -10.04 -10.42
C SER A 31 -17.00 -11.08 -9.56
N ARG A 32 -16.32 -12.19 -9.22
CA ARG A 32 -16.85 -13.22 -8.33
C ARG A 32 -16.99 -12.72 -6.89
N GLU A 33 -15.97 -12.05 -6.36
CA GLU A 33 -15.94 -11.52 -4.98
C GLU A 33 -17.08 -10.53 -4.72
N PHE A 34 -17.30 -9.59 -5.63
CA PHE A 34 -18.30 -8.53 -5.46
C PHE A 34 -19.65 -8.83 -6.10
N GLY A 35 -19.80 -9.97 -6.81
CA GLY A 35 -21.04 -10.35 -7.47
C GLY A 35 -21.48 -9.36 -8.57
N VAL A 36 -20.53 -8.70 -9.25
CA VAL A 36 -20.80 -7.74 -10.33
C VAL A 36 -20.21 -8.22 -11.65
N SER A 37 -20.66 -7.66 -12.77
CA SER A 37 -20.12 -8.03 -14.08
C SER A 37 -18.66 -7.63 -14.26
N LYS A 38 -17.92 -8.37 -15.09
CA LYS A 38 -16.55 -8.01 -15.51
C LYS A 38 -16.48 -6.58 -16.04
N ARG A 39 -17.47 -6.15 -16.83
CA ARG A 39 -17.59 -4.75 -17.33
C ARG A 39 -17.64 -3.73 -16.20
N THR A 40 -18.28 -4.06 -15.07
CA THR A 40 -18.36 -3.18 -13.90
C THR A 40 -16.99 -3.04 -13.23
N ILE A 41 -16.30 -4.15 -13.01
CA ILE A 41 -14.92 -4.16 -12.47
C ILE A 41 -13.98 -3.38 -13.38
N GLN A 42 -14.07 -3.60 -14.68
CA GLN A 42 -13.19 -2.94 -15.63
C GLN A 42 -13.42 -1.42 -15.68
N ARG A 43 -14.68 -0.98 -15.51
CA ARG A 43 -15.01 0.44 -15.31
C ARG A 43 -14.47 0.98 -13.99
N ASP A 44 -14.51 0.20 -12.92
CA ASP A 44 -13.96 0.61 -11.62
C ASP A 44 -12.43 0.78 -11.71
N LEU A 45 -11.72 -0.14 -12.34
CA LEU A 45 -10.26 -0.10 -12.49
C LEU A 45 -9.80 0.95 -13.51
N ASN A 46 -10.36 0.95 -14.72
CA ASN A 46 -9.81 1.74 -15.83
C ASN A 46 -10.36 3.17 -15.91
N GLU A 47 -11.54 3.44 -15.36
CA GLU A 47 -12.14 4.78 -15.40
C GLU A 47 -12.09 5.46 -14.04
N ARG A 48 -12.54 4.78 -12.97
CA ARG A 48 -12.62 5.40 -11.64
C ARG A 48 -11.29 5.48 -10.93
N PHE A 49 -10.42 4.49 -11.13
CA PHE A 49 -9.06 4.48 -10.62
C PHE A 49 -8.01 4.84 -11.68
N ASN A 50 -8.39 5.58 -12.73
CA ASN A 50 -7.44 5.95 -13.79
C ASN A 50 -6.26 6.81 -13.31
N PHE A 51 -6.38 7.41 -12.12
CA PHE A 51 -5.36 8.22 -11.47
C PHE A 51 -4.35 7.38 -10.70
N LEU A 52 -4.63 6.08 -10.51
CA LEU A 52 -3.70 5.12 -9.95
C LEU A 52 -2.93 4.47 -11.10
N GLU A 53 -1.62 4.32 -10.93
CA GLU A 53 -0.76 3.60 -11.88
C GLU A 53 -0.93 2.08 -11.72
N ILE A 54 -2.14 1.60 -11.99
CA ILE A 54 -2.46 0.17 -11.96
C ILE A 54 -1.88 -0.47 -13.22
N VAL A 55 -1.00 -1.44 -13.02
CA VAL A 55 -0.36 -2.22 -14.08
C VAL A 55 -0.98 -3.60 -14.17
N ARG A 56 -0.85 -4.22 -15.35
CA ARG A 56 -1.14 -5.63 -15.56
C ARG A 56 0.17 -6.39 -15.71
N ASP A 57 0.32 -7.46 -14.96
CA ASP A 57 1.46 -8.37 -15.12
C ASP A 57 1.23 -9.40 -16.23
N GLU A 58 2.21 -10.27 -16.44
CA GLU A 58 2.20 -11.31 -17.47
C GLU A 58 1.09 -12.35 -17.28
N GLU A 59 0.50 -12.44 -16.08
CA GLU A 59 -0.60 -13.34 -15.74
C GLU A 59 -1.97 -12.64 -15.83
N GLU A 60 -2.04 -11.46 -16.46
CA GLU A 60 -3.23 -10.61 -16.55
C GLU A 60 -3.77 -10.16 -15.18
N CYS A 61 -2.97 -10.23 -14.13
CA CYS A 61 -3.35 -9.75 -12.82
C CYS A 61 -3.12 -8.23 -12.72
N TYR A 62 -4.11 -7.56 -12.15
CA TYR A 62 -4.05 -6.14 -11.82
C TYR A 62 -3.33 -5.97 -10.49
N CYS A 63 -2.36 -5.05 -10.46
CA CYS A 63 -1.67 -4.65 -9.25
C CYS A 63 -1.23 -3.19 -9.34
N LEU A 64 -0.94 -2.60 -8.19
CA LEU A 64 -0.42 -1.23 -8.14
C LEU A 64 1.10 -1.26 -8.24
N ASP A 65 1.68 -0.43 -9.10
CA ASP A 65 3.12 -0.19 -9.02
C ASP A 65 3.40 0.59 -7.72
N LYS A 66 3.91 -0.09 -6.70
CA LYS A 66 4.12 0.49 -5.36
C LYS A 66 5.02 1.72 -5.37
N HIS A 67 5.92 1.83 -6.34
CA HIS A 67 6.83 2.96 -6.45
C HIS A 67 6.11 4.26 -6.85
N SER A 68 5.00 4.16 -7.57
CA SER A 68 4.26 5.31 -8.13
C SER A 68 3.61 6.22 -7.08
N LEU A 69 3.21 5.68 -5.93
CA LEU A 69 2.45 6.41 -4.92
C LEU A 69 3.26 6.84 -3.69
N GLY A 70 4.56 6.59 -3.68
CA GLY A 70 5.40 6.84 -2.50
C GLY A 70 4.96 6.02 -1.27
N LEU A 71 4.26 4.90 -1.50
CA LEU A 71 3.79 3.99 -0.45
C LEU A 71 4.93 3.05 -0.09
N TYR A 72 5.84 3.53 0.75
CA TYR A 72 6.93 2.73 1.30
C TYR A 72 6.45 2.01 2.55
N GLY A 73 6.39 0.69 2.50
CA GLY A 73 6.11 -0.15 3.66
C GLY A 73 7.36 -0.43 4.48
N LEU A 74 7.20 -1.15 5.59
CA LEU A 74 8.33 -1.59 6.42
C LEU A 74 9.42 -2.35 5.64
N LYS A 75 9.03 -3.11 4.60
CA LYS A 75 10.00 -3.79 3.74
C LYS A 75 10.88 -2.79 3.00
N ASP A 76 10.29 -1.77 2.41
CA ASP A 76 11.01 -0.75 1.63
C ASP A 76 11.92 0.09 2.54
N ILE A 77 11.47 0.39 3.76
CA ILE A 77 12.25 1.10 4.77
C ILE A 77 13.44 0.25 5.26
N ARG A 78 13.26 -1.06 5.46
CA ARG A 78 14.38 -1.97 5.77
C ARG A 78 15.37 -2.09 4.61
N SER A 79 14.88 -2.17 3.38
CA SER A 79 15.74 -2.14 2.19
C SER A 79 16.52 -0.83 2.11
N PHE A 80 15.88 0.31 2.37
CA PHE A 80 16.57 1.60 2.46
C PHE A 80 17.66 1.58 3.54
N ALA A 81 17.37 1.12 4.75
CA ALA A 81 18.34 1.06 5.84
C ALA A 81 19.56 0.19 5.47
N TYR A 82 19.31 -0.93 4.79
CA TYR A 82 20.34 -1.82 4.28
C TYR A 82 21.21 -1.14 3.22
N PHE A 83 20.60 -0.63 2.14
CA PHE A 83 21.35 -0.04 1.03
C PHE A 83 22.03 1.30 1.37
N SER A 84 21.54 2.02 2.38
CA SER A 84 22.20 3.25 2.88
C SER A 84 23.24 2.98 3.97
N GLY A 85 23.41 1.73 4.42
CA GLY A 85 24.40 1.35 5.43
C GLY A 85 24.04 1.77 6.86
N ILE A 86 22.78 2.12 7.13
CA ILE A 86 22.31 2.53 8.47
C ILE A 86 21.56 1.43 9.21
N GLU A 87 21.46 0.23 8.64
CA GLU A 87 20.81 -0.95 9.23
C GLU A 87 21.24 -1.21 10.69
N ASN A 88 22.53 -1.03 10.99
CA ASN A 88 23.10 -1.27 12.30
C ASN A 88 22.73 -0.19 13.33
N LEU A 89 22.26 0.98 12.88
CA LEU A 89 21.70 2.01 13.78
C LEU A 89 20.30 1.63 14.26
N TYR A 90 19.59 0.80 13.49
CA TYR A 90 18.22 0.37 13.78
C TYR A 90 18.09 -1.15 13.63
N PRO A 91 18.79 -1.95 14.46
CA PRO A 91 18.82 -3.42 14.34
C PRO A 91 17.45 -4.07 14.56
N LYS A 92 16.48 -3.32 15.12
CA LYS A 92 15.10 -3.73 15.34
C LYS A 92 14.12 -2.78 14.65
N LEU A 93 14.38 -2.47 13.37
CA LEU A 93 13.49 -1.68 12.53
C LEU A 93 12.21 -2.47 12.21
N ASP A 94 11.18 -2.29 13.05
CA ASP A 94 9.87 -2.93 12.98
C ASP A 94 8.72 -1.89 13.02
N GLU A 95 7.47 -2.33 12.82
CA GLU A 95 6.29 -1.44 12.79
C GLU A 95 6.15 -0.60 14.07
N PRO A 96 6.30 -1.14 15.31
CA PRO A 96 6.27 -0.34 16.52
C PRO A 96 7.30 0.80 16.54
N LEU A 97 8.58 0.49 16.26
CA LEU A 97 9.64 1.51 16.24
C LEU A 97 9.40 2.56 15.16
N LEU A 98 8.98 2.14 13.96
CA LEU A 98 8.61 3.09 12.91
C LEU A 98 7.44 3.97 13.32
N GLY A 99 6.44 3.39 13.99
CA GLY A 99 5.33 4.13 14.58
C GLY A 99 5.82 5.22 15.54
N GLU A 100 6.74 4.89 16.44
CA GLU A 100 7.35 5.87 17.36
C GLU A 100 8.15 6.96 16.63
N ILE A 101 9.00 6.59 15.67
CA ILE A 101 9.83 7.52 14.88
C ILE A 101 8.96 8.48 14.05
N LEU A 102 7.92 7.97 13.41
CA LEU A 102 7.08 8.76 12.51
C LEU A 102 6.03 9.58 13.27
N SER A 103 5.53 9.08 14.41
CA SER A 103 4.59 9.82 15.25
C SER A 103 5.28 10.96 16.00
N SER A 104 6.55 10.78 16.41
CA SER A 104 7.33 11.80 17.12
C SER A 104 7.72 13.00 16.26
N LYS A 105 7.52 12.97 14.93
CA LYS A 105 7.68 14.13 14.05
C LYS A 105 6.51 15.12 14.10
N GLN A 106 5.39 14.78 14.74
CA GLN A 106 4.27 15.72 14.93
C GLN A 106 4.53 16.71 16.10
N ASP A 107 5.45 16.38 17.00
CA ASP A 107 5.94 17.27 18.06
C ASP A 107 7.38 17.66 17.75
N SER A 108 7.63 18.95 17.51
CA SER A 108 8.88 19.50 16.96
C SER A 108 10.13 19.39 17.87
N ASN A 109 10.27 18.36 18.70
CA ASN A 109 11.38 18.23 19.66
C ASN A 109 11.91 16.81 19.94
N ALA A 110 11.56 15.79 19.16
CA ALA A 110 12.12 14.46 19.39
C ALA A 110 13.52 14.28 18.78
N HIS A 111 14.56 14.49 19.58
CA HIS A 111 15.92 14.01 19.29
C HIS A 111 15.96 12.48 19.37
N ILE A 112 15.67 11.79 18.27
CA ILE A 112 16.02 10.37 18.12
C ILE A 112 17.48 10.33 17.67
N LEU A 113 18.41 10.44 18.62
CA LEU A 113 19.80 10.12 18.33
C LEU A 113 19.90 8.60 18.15
N PRO A 114 20.53 8.11 17.06
CA PRO A 114 20.84 6.69 16.96
C PRO A 114 21.69 6.28 18.18
N PRO A 115 21.53 5.04 18.68
CA PRO A 115 22.39 4.54 19.75
C PRO A 115 23.86 4.67 19.31
N PRO A 116 24.77 5.03 20.22
CA PRO A 116 26.18 5.22 19.88
C PRO A 116 26.74 3.93 19.27
N PRO A 117 27.62 4.02 18.27
CA PRO A 117 28.24 2.85 17.66
C PRO A 117 29.00 2.06 18.73
N ILE A 118 28.75 0.74 18.78
CA ILE A 118 29.52 -0.18 19.61
C ILE A 118 30.86 -0.40 18.87
N PHE A 119 31.90 0.28 19.34
CA PHE A 119 33.29 0.02 18.92
C PHE A 119 33.83 -1.26 19.56
#